data_AF-A0AAN7A0I7-F1
#
_entry.id   AF-A0AAN7A0I7-F1
#
_cell.length_a   1.000
_cell.length_b   1.000
_cell.length_c   1.000
_cell.angle_alpha   90.00
_cell.angle_beta   90.00
_cell.angle_gamma   90.00
#
_symmetry.space_group_name_H-M   'P 1'
#
loop_
_entity.id
_entity.type
_entity.pdbx_description
1 polymer ?
#
loop_
_entity_poly.entity_id
_entity_poly.type
_entity_poly.pdbx_seq_one_letter_code
_entity_poly.pdbx_strand_id
1 'polypeptide(L)'
;MSNTSGPQPQFSAGSDTAALDASLSPLLTTNGGRWTLTMQGEALEREFKFKTFAKTWDFMTAVSLQCKLKSHHPEWSNVFNTTFIRWTTHHPKGLSALDVELAAICDGLARDFGEVVAVEKPQEQQQQQQQQAQQTQPPQEGQASGGGGLSGLANRAVGSAGDCCVPKKK
;
A
#
# COMPACT_ATOMS: atom_id res chain seq x y z
N MET A 1 15.29 -19.79 -24.20
CA MET A 1 15.43 -19.80 -22.73
C MET A 1 15.08 -18.41 -22.25
N SER A 2 13.85 -18.22 -21.77
CA SER A 2 13.37 -16.89 -21.38
C SER A 2 14.06 -16.49 -20.08
N ASN A 3 15.06 -15.63 -20.17
CA ASN A 3 15.75 -15.06 -19.03
C ASN A 3 14.83 -14.00 -18.40
N THR A 4 13.90 -14.40 -17.54
CA THR A 4 13.13 -13.46 -16.71
C THR A 4 14.02 -12.98 -15.57
N SER A 5 15.03 -12.18 -15.90
CA SER A 5 15.78 -11.43 -14.89
C SER A 5 14.88 -10.29 -14.42
N GLY A 6 14.31 -10.44 -13.22
CA GLY A 6 13.71 -9.33 -12.50
C GLY A 6 14.74 -8.22 -12.21
N PRO A 7 14.29 -7.05 -11.72
CA PRO A 7 15.19 -5.96 -11.36
C PRO A 7 16.28 -6.45 -10.39
N GLN A 8 17.53 -6.09 -10.69
CA GLN A 8 18.70 -6.44 -9.88
C GLN A 8 19.09 -5.24 -9.00
N PRO A 9 19.51 -5.45 -7.74
CA PRO A 9 19.87 -4.35 -6.87
C PRO A 9 21.06 -3.56 -7.41
N GLN A 10 20.96 -2.23 -7.34
CA GLN A 10 22.02 -1.28 -7.65
C GLN A 10 22.46 -0.60 -6.36
N PHE A 11 23.64 -0.98 -5.86
CA PHE A 11 24.17 -0.46 -4.61
C PHE A 11 24.92 0.87 -4.80
N SER A 12 24.83 1.72 -3.77
CA SER A 12 25.56 2.96 -3.69
C SER A 12 27.07 2.71 -3.64
N ALA A 13 27.84 3.57 -4.30
CA ALA A 13 29.30 3.46 -4.37
C ALA A 13 29.94 3.43 -2.97
N GLY A 14 30.93 2.53 -2.80
CA GLY A 14 31.63 2.33 -1.53
C GLY A 14 30.95 1.37 -0.56
N SER A 15 29.82 0.77 -0.95
CA SER A 15 29.15 -0.26 -0.16
C SER A 15 29.79 -1.64 -0.32
N ASP A 16 29.77 -2.45 0.74
CA ASP A 16 30.05 -3.89 0.66
C ASP A 16 28.83 -4.59 0.03
N THR A 17 28.89 -4.80 -1.27
CA THR A 17 27.77 -5.34 -2.04
C THR A 17 27.39 -6.76 -1.65
N ALA A 18 28.35 -7.58 -1.22
CA ALA A 18 28.08 -8.97 -0.83
C ALA A 18 27.33 -9.02 0.51
N ALA A 19 27.77 -8.25 1.50
CA ALA A 19 27.09 -8.16 2.79
C ALA A 19 25.71 -7.52 2.67
N LEU A 20 25.57 -6.49 1.81
CA LEU A 20 24.28 -5.86 1.55
C LEU A 20 23.31 -6.78 0.84
N ASP A 21 23.75 -7.54 -0.16
CA ASP A 21 22.90 -8.49 -0.87
C ASP A 21 22.36 -9.57 0.07
N ALA A 22 23.21 -10.10 0.95
CA ALA A 22 22.80 -11.06 1.98
C ALA A 22 21.74 -10.50 2.94
N SER A 23 21.82 -9.21 3.28
CA SER A 23 20.87 -8.52 4.17
C SER A 23 19.58 -8.11 3.44
N LEU A 24 19.69 -7.79 2.16
CA LEU A 24 18.59 -7.38 1.31
C LEU A 24 17.70 -8.56 0.90
N SER A 25 18.33 -9.68 0.55
CA SER A 25 17.67 -10.85 -0.03
C SER A 25 16.42 -11.29 0.77
N PRO A 26 16.44 -11.44 2.11
CA PRO A 26 15.26 -11.84 2.88
C PRO A 26 14.10 -10.83 2.90
N LEU A 27 14.37 -9.55 2.61
CA LEU A 27 13.34 -8.51 2.57
C LEU A 27 12.52 -8.55 1.27
N LEU A 28 13.11 -9.10 0.20
CA LEU A 28 12.52 -9.09 -1.13
C LEU A 28 11.38 -10.11 -1.26
N THR A 29 10.35 -9.75 -2.01
CA THR A 29 9.22 -10.64 -2.33
C THR A 29 9.64 -11.96 -2.98
N THR A 30 10.75 -11.96 -3.74
CA THR A 30 11.32 -13.17 -4.35
C THR A 30 11.78 -14.21 -3.34
N ASN A 31 12.04 -13.82 -2.09
CA ASN A 31 12.54 -14.69 -1.03
C ASN A 31 11.58 -14.74 0.18
N GLY A 32 10.29 -14.46 -0.04
CA GLY A 32 9.28 -14.51 1.01
C GLY A 32 9.17 -13.25 1.87
N GLY A 33 9.95 -12.21 1.55
CA GLY A 33 9.76 -10.87 2.09
C GLY A 33 8.59 -10.13 1.44
N ARG A 34 8.52 -8.81 1.64
CA ARG A 34 7.40 -7.97 1.18
C ARG A 34 7.83 -6.68 0.50
N TRP A 35 9.14 -6.45 0.37
CA TRP A 35 9.70 -5.32 -0.34
C TRP A 35 9.95 -5.68 -1.80
N THR A 36 9.78 -4.70 -2.68
CA THR A 36 10.09 -4.82 -4.11
C THR A 36 11.19 -3.85 -4.48
N LEU A 37 12.08 -4.27 -5.38
CA LEU A 37 13.02 -3.35 -6.01
C LEU A 37 12.31 -2.51 -7.06
N THR A 38 12.72 -1.25 -7.19
CA THR A 38 12.36 -0.43 -8.35
C THR A 38 12.90 -1.06 -9.63
N MET A 39 12.36 -0.66 -10.79
CA MET A 39 12.82 -1.14 -12.10
C MET A 39 14.32 -0.93 -12.31
N GLN A 40 14.86 0.16 -11.76
CA GLN A 40 16.29 0.49 -11.83
C GLN A 40 17.12 -0.24 -10.76
N GLY A 41 16.49 -0.84 -9.74
CA GLY A 41 17.18 -1.52 -8.64
C GLY A 41 17.80 -0.59 -7.60
N GLU A 42 17.61 0.72 -7.72
CA GLU A 42 18.25 1.74 -6.88
C GLU A 42 17.47 2.05 -5.59
N ALA A 43 16.30 1.45 -5.42
CA ALA A 43 15.41 1.72 -4.29
C ALA A 43 14.56 0.50 -3.91
N LEU A 44 14.14 0.47 -2.65
CA LEU A 44 13.18 -0.49 -2.10
C LEU A 44 11.84 0.18 -1.90
N GLU A 45 10.77 -0.48 -2.29
CA GLU A 45 9.40 0.02 -2.20
C GLU A 45 8.50 -0.98 -1.51
N ARG A 46 7.56 -0.46 -0.69
CA ARG A 46 6.52 -1.25 -0.08
C ARG A 46 5.34 -0.40 0.38
N GLU A 47 4.14 -0.98 0.31
CA GLU A 47 2.95 -0.45 0.96
C GLU A 47 2.68 -1.15 2.30
N PHE A 48 2.27 -0.35 3.29
CA PHE A 48 1.82 -0.77 4.60
C PHE A 48 0.36 -0.37 4.79
N LYS A 49 -0.45 -1.28 5.32
CA LYS A 49 -1.88 -1.03 5.55
C LYS A 49 -2.26 -1.32 6.99
N PHE A 50 -3.03 -0.43 7.59
CA PHE A 50 -3.50 -0.57 8.98
C PHE A 50 -5.02 -0.48 9.05
N LYS A 51 -5.58 -0.70 10.24
CA LYS A 51 -7.04 -0.64 10.44
C LYS A 51 -7.62 0.77 10.31
N THR A 52 -6.86 1.79 10.68
CA THR A 52 -7.32 3.20 10.73
C THR A 52 -6.21 4.16 10.33
N PHE A 53 -6.59 5.40 9.98
CA PHE A 53 -5.64 6.50 9.78
C PHE A 53 -4.75 6.72 11.01
N ALA A 54 -5.34 6.77 12.21
CA ALA A 54 -4.58 6.97 13.44
C ALA A 54 -3.49 5.91 13.64
N LYS A 55 -3.78 4.63 13.39
CA LYS A 55 -2.77 3.56 13.47
C LYS A 55 -1.67 3.68 12.42
N THR A 56 -2.03 4.13 11.23
CA THR A 56 -1.04 4.41 10.17
C THR A 56 -0.13 5.55 10.59
N TRP A 57 -0.69 6.59 11.20
CA TRP A 57 0.07 7.74 11.68
C TRP A 57 0.98 7.41 12.87
N ASP A 58 0.53 6.56 13.80
CA ASP A 58 1.36 6.03 14.90
C ASP A 58 2.61 5.32 14.34
N PHE A 59 2.41 4.44 13.36
CA PHE A 59 3.50 3.76 12.65
C PHE A 59 4.45 4.74 11.96
N MET A 60 3.91 5.70 11.17
CA MET A 60 4.71 6.71 10.49
C MET A 60 5.52 7.57 11.47
N THR A 61 4.95 7.89 12.64
CA THR A 61 5.64 8.63 13.70
C THR A 61 6.84 7.84 14.22
N ALA A 62 6.66 6.55 14.48
CA ALA A 62 7.74 5.66 14.91
C ALA A 62 8.86 5.55 13.84
N VAL A 63 8.49 5.41 12.56
CA VAL A 63 9.46 5.44 11.45
C VAL A 63 10.23 6.77 11.44
N SER A 64 9.56 7.91 11.60
CA SER A 64 10.23 9.22 11.60
C SER A 64 11.28 9.37 12.71
N LEU A 65 11.04 8.75 13.88
CA LEU A 65 12.01 8.74 14.97
C LEU A 65 13.26 7.95 14.58
N GLN A 66 13.10 6.83 13.87
CA GLN A 66 14.22 6.04 13.36
C GLN A 66 14.98 6.81 12.28
N CYS A 67 14.29 7.50 11.38
CA CYS A 67 14.90 8.38 10.40
C CYS A 67 15.79 9.44 11.07
N LYS A 68 15.31 10.05 12.16
CA LYS A 68 16.07 11.05 12.93
C LYS A 68 17.33 10.46 13.54
N LEU A 69 17.26 9.24 14.10
CA LEU A 69 18.42 8.57 14.71
C LEU A 69 19.47 8.18 13.68
N LYS A 70 19.04 7.74 12.49
CA LYS A 70 19.91 7.30 11.39
C LYS A 70 20.33 8.41 10.44
N SER A 71 19.74 9.60 10.58
CA SER A 71 19.90 10.73 9.67
C SER A 71 19.62 10.37 8.19
N HIS A 72 18.65 9.47 7.97
CA HIS A 72 18.27 8.94 6.64
C HIS A 72 16.75 8.96 6.52
N HIS A 73 16.23 9.45 5.40
CA HIS A 73 14.81 9.76 5.26
C HIS A 73 14.20 9.04 4.05
N PRO A 74 12.96 8.55 4.15
CA PRO A 74 12.30 7.88 3.04
C PRO A 74 11.65 8.90 2.11
N GLU A 75 11.35 8.45 0.91
CA GLU A 75 10.25 9.00 0.13
C GLU A 75 8.97 8.27 0.52
N TRP A 76 7.91 8.97 0.93
CA TRP A 76 6.67 8.31 1.30
C TRP A 76 5.42 9.07 0.85
N SER A 77 4.31 8.35 0.77
CA SER A 77 2.98 8.93 0.63
C SER A 77 2.01 8.22 1.58
N ASN A 78 0.96 8.91 2.00
CA ASN A 78 -0.07 8.34 2.86
C ASN A 78 -1.45 8.70 2.32
N VAL A 79 -2.31 7.69 2.23
CA VAL A 79 -3.72 7.82 1.85
C VAL A 79 -4.53 7.05 2.89
N PHE A 80 -5.17 7.79 3.81
CA PHE A 80 -5.95 7.23 4.91
C PHE A 80 -5.18 6.14 5.69
N ASN A 81 -5.57 4.88 5.56
CA ASN A 81 -5.01 3.76 6.31
C ASN A 81 -3.90 3.00 5.59
N THR A 82 -3.39 3.55 4.48
CA THR A 82 -2.30 2.98 3.71
C THR A 82 -1.16 3.99 3.61
N THR A 83 0.07 3.55 3.82
CA THR A 83 1.28 4.35 3.57
C THR A 83 2.24 3.59 2.66
N PHE A 84 2.68 4.25 1.60
CA PHE A 84 3.72 3.78 0.71
C PHE A 84 5.05 4.36 1.18
N ILE A 85 6.08 3.52 1.26
CA ILE A 85 7.43 3.91 1.64
C ILE A 85 8.40 3.43 0.56
N ARG A 86 9.28 4.33 0.13
CA ARG A 86 10.45 4.06 -0.69
C ARG A 86 11.72 4.48 0.03
N TRP A 87 12.67 3.55 0.14
CA TRP A 87 14.02 3.78 0.64
C TRP A 87 15.01 3.83 -0.52
N THR A 88 15.81 4.89 -0.57
CA THR A 88 16.89 5.07 -1.54
C THR A 88 17.93 6.03 -1.00
N THR A 89 19.19 5.89 -1.45
CA THR A 89 20.24 6.86 -1.16
C THR A 89 20.50 7.74 -2.40
N HIS A 90 20.32 9.05 -2.25
CA HIS A 90 20.49 10.00 -3.35
C HIS A 90 21.96 10.26 -3.70
N HIS A 91 22.87 10.18 -2.71
CA HIS A 91 24.30 10.44 -2.93
C HIS A 91 25.21 9.65 -1.96
N PRO A 92 26.16 8.84 -2.48
CA PRO A 92 26.22 8.36 -3.86
C PRO A 92 24.95 7.60 -4.23
N LYS A 93 24.52 7.69 -5.48
CA LYS A 93 23.23 7.14 -5.93
C LYS A 93 23.20 5.61 -5.79
N GLY A 94 22.11 5.06 -5.25
CA GLY A 94 21.84 3.62 -5.17
C GLY A 94 21.35 3.18 -3.79
N LEU A 95 21.21 1.87 -3.58
CA LEU A 95 20.88 1.29 -2.28
C LEU A 95 22.10 1.29 -1.34
N SER A 96 21.92 1.76 -0.12
CA SER A 96 22.93 1.69 0.94
C SER A 96 22.50 0.76 2.07
N ALA A 97 23.42 0.54 3.03
CA ALA A 97 23.11 -0.18 4.27
C ALA A 97 21.93 0.42 5.05
N LEU A 98 21.80 1.76 5.02
CA LEU A 98 20.75 2.46 5.74
C LEU A 98 19.37 2.19 5.14
N ASP A 99 19.28 2.07 3.80
CA ASP A 99 18.04 1.72 3.12
C ASP A 99 17.54 0.34 3.55
N VAL A 100 18.44 -0.65 3.56
CA VAL A 100 18.13 -2.03 3.95
C VAL A 100 17.80 -2.13 5.44
N GLU A 101 18.56 -1.44 6.30
CA GLU A 101 18.33 -1.42 7.74
C GLU A 101 16.98 -0.79 8.09
N LEU A 102 16.66 0.37 7.51
CA LEU A 102 15.40 1.05 7.78
C LEU A 102 14.19 0.31 7.20
N ALA A 103 14.34 -0.35 6.06
CA ALA A 103 13.33 -1.25 5.53
C ALA A 103 13.02 -2.41 6.51
N ALA A 104 14.06 -3.04 7.07
CA ALA A 104 13.88 -4.10 8.08
C ALA A 104 13.25 -3.58 9.38
N ILE A 105 13.62 -2.37 9.82
CA ILE A 105 13.01 -1.71 10.99
C ILE A 105 11.52 -1.44 10.73
N CYS A 106 11.16 -0.96 9.54
CA CYS A 106 9.76 -0.76 9.15
C CYS A 106 8.95 -2.07 9.25
N ASP A 107 9.53 -3.23 8.92
CA ASP A 107 8.86 -4.53 9.05
C ASP A 107 8.57 -4.88 10.52
N GLY A 108 9.52 -4.63 11.41
CA GLY A 108 9.33 -4.80 12.86
C GLY A 108 8.24 -3.88 13.38
N LEU A 109 8.34 -2.58 13.10
CA LEU A 109 7.35 -1.59 13.51
C LEU A 109 5.96 -1.91 12.97
N ALA A 110 5.84 -2.30 11.69
CA ALA A 110 4.56 -2.64 11.09
C ALA A 110 3.87 -3.80 11.82
N ARG A 111 4.64 -4.82 12.25
CA ARG A 111 4.11 -5.92 13.06
C ARG A 111 3.63 -5.42 14.43
N ASP A 112 4.41 -4.59 15.10
CA ASP A 112 4.09 -4.05 16.42
C ASP A 112 2.85 -3.15 16.41
N PHE A 113 2.66 -2.38 15.32
CA PHE A 113 1.49 -1.52 15.14
C PHE A 113 0.26 -2.23 14.56
N GLY A 114 0.35 -3.54 14.29
CA GLY A 114 -0.78 -4.35 13.84
C GLY A 114 -1.15 -4.11 12.38
N GLU A 115 -0.15 -4.15 11.50
CA GLU A 115 -0.36 -4.15 10.05
C GLU A 115 -1.37 -5.24 9.62
N VAL A 116 -2.32 -4.84 8.78
CA VAL A 116 -3.30 -5.73 8.18
C VAL A 116 -2.69 -6.33 6.92
N VAL A 117 -2.04 -7.48 7.09
CA VAL A 117 -1.52 -8.26 5.97
C VAL A 117 -2.70 -8.93 5.27
N ALA A 118 -2.91 -8.62 4.00
CA ALA A 118 -3.89 -9.34 3.19
C ALA A 118 -3.43 -10.80 3.10
N VAL A 119 -4.14 -11.70 3.80
CA VAL A 119 -4.01 -13.13 3.57
C VAL A 119 -4.64 -13.38 2.21
N GLU A 120 -3.82 -13.74 1.21
CA GLU A 120 -4.34 -14.25 -0.05
C GLU A 120 -5.25 -15.43 0.27
N LYS A 121 -6.57 -15.26 0.08
CA LYS A 121 -7.52 -16.35 0.30
C LYS A 121 -7.19 -17.47 -0.70
N PRO A 122 -7.07 -18.74 -0.26
CA PRO A 122 -6.92 -19.87 -1.17
C PRO A 122 -8.00 -19.81 -2.26
N GLN A 123 -7.62 -19.98 -3.52
CA GLN A 123 -8.49 -19.82 -4.70
C GLN A 123 -9.82 -20.61 -4.59
N GLU A 124 -9.83 -21.73 -3.86
CA GLU A 124 -11.03 -22.53 -3.60
C GLU A 124 -12.15 -21.77 -2.88
N GLN A 125 -11.82 -20.87 -1.94
CA GLN A 125 -12.82 -20.06 -1.24
C GLN A 125 -13.41 -18.96 -2.14
N GLN A 126 -12.64 -18.47 -3.12
CA GLN A 126 -13.14 -17.49 -4.09
C GLN A 126 -14.11 -18.12 -5.10
N GLN A 127 -13.84 -19.37 -5.53
CA GLN A 127 -14.72 -20.10 -6.45
C GLN A 127 -16.05 -20.48 -5.80
N GLN A 128 -16.06 -20.90 -4.54
CA GLN A 128 -17.31 -21.23 -3.82
C GLN A 128 -18.19 -20.00 -3.63
N GLN A 129 -17.61 -18.84 -3.33
CA GLN A 129 -18.37 -17.60 -3.14
C GLN A 129 -18.96 -17.06 -4.46
N GLN A 130 -18.29 -17.29 -5.60
CA GLN A 130 -18.84 -16.97 -6.92
C GLN A 130 -19.97 -17.91 -7.36
N GLN A 131 -19.88 -19.21 -7.04
CA GLN A 131 -20.93 -20.18 -7.36
C GLN A 131 -22.21 -19.94 -6.55
N GLN A 132 -22.10 -19.54 -5.28
CA GLN A 132 -23.26 -19.22 -4.44
C GLN A 132 -24.01 -17.96 -4.90
N ALA A 133 -23.30 -16.96 -5.43
CA ALA A 133 -23.90 -15.73 -5.94
C ALA A 133 -24.68 -15.90 -7.25
N GLN A 134 -24.40 -16.95 -8.03
CA GLN A 134 -25.10 -17.23 -9.30
C GLN A 134 -26.43 -17.97 -9.12
N GLN A 135 -26.71 -18.51 -7.93
CA GLN A 135 -27.93 -19.29 -7.67
C GLN A 135 -29.11 -18.43 -7.15
N THR A 136 -28.92 -17.15 -6.88
CA THR A 136 -29.98 -16.24 -6.44
C THR A 136 -30.37 -15.27 -7.56
N GLN A 137 -31.27 -15.69 -8.47
CA GLN A 137 -32.00 -14.78 -9.36
C GLN A 137 -33.34 -14.37 -8.72
N PRO A 138 -33.74 -13.09 -8.74
CA PRO A 138 -35.05 -12.66 -8.28
C PRO A 138 -36.18 -13.03 -9.27
N PRO A 139 -37.45 -13.16 -8.83
CA PRO A 139 -38.56 -13.56 -9.70
C PRO A 139 -38.89 -12.46 -10.72
N GLN A 140 -39.25 -12.84 -11.95
CA GLN A 140 -39.65 -11.90 -13.00
C GLN A 140 -41.03 -11.29 -12.73
N GLU A 141 -41.10 -9.96 -12.66
CA GLU A 141 -42.35 -9.20 -12.52
C GLU A 141 -43.09 -9.07 -13.86
N GLY A 142 -44.37 -9.43 -13.85
CA GLY A 142 -45.29 -9.35 -14.99
C GLY A 142 -45.77 -7.92 -15.28
N GLN A 143 -46.01 -7.66 -16.56
CA GLN A 143 -46.46 -6.39 -17.13
C GLN A 143 -47.85 -5.95 -16.63
N ALA A 144 -48.00 -4.68 -16.30
CA ALA A 144 -49.30 -3.99 -16.33
C ALA A 144 -49.14 -2.52 -16.74
N SER A 145 -49.94 -2.14 -17.73
CA SER A 145 -50.04 -0.83 -18.36
C SER A 145 -50.93 0.16 -17.59
N GLY A 146 -50.61 1.46 -17.64
CA GLY A 146 -51.61 2.53 -17.76
C GLY A 146 -51.67 3.61 -16.67
N GLY A 147 -51.38 4.85 -17.07
CA GLY A 147 -52.25 6.01 -16.79
C GLY A 147 -52.02 6.87 -15.53
N GLY A 148 -51.46 8.07 -15.73
CA GLY A 148 -51.96 9.36 -15.19
C GLY A 148 -51.76 9.70 -13.70
N GLY A 149 -51.23 10.89 -13.43
CA GLY A 149 -51.41 11.57 -12.13
C GLY A 149 -50.24 12.46 -11.69
N LEU A 150 -50.43 13.77 -11.77
CA LEU A 150 -49.52 14.79 -11.26
C LEU A 150 -49.68 14.98 -9.74
N SER A 151 -48.59 15.43 -9.10
CA SER A 151 -48.51 16.20 -7.84
C SER A 151 -48.07 15.42 -6.57
N GLY A 152 -46.85 15.75 -6.10
CA GLY A 152 -46.27 15.25 -4.85
C GLY A 152 -45.04 16.05 -4.41
N LEU A 153 -45.29 17.29 -4.01
CA LEU A 153 -44.54 18.24 -3.17
C LEU A 153 -43.19 17.79 -2.51
N ALA A 154 -42.16 18.60 -2.77
CA ALA A 154 -41.07 19.10 -1.91
C ALA A 154 -40.76 18.41 -0.55
N ASN A 155 -39.50 18.02 -0.30
CA ASN A 155 -38.44 18.91 0.26
C ASN A 155 -37.10 18.17 0.56
N ARG A 156 -36.01 18.88 0.27
CA ARG A 156 -34.70 18.99 0.96
C ARG A 156 -34.18 17.85 1.86
N ALA A 157 -32.99 17.36 1.48
CA ALA A 157 -31.82 17.29 2.36
C ALA A 157 -30.53 17.47 1.55
N VAL A 158 -29.98 18.68 1.55
CA VAL A 158 -28.61 18.95 1.11
C VAL A 158 -27.68 18.47 2.22
N GLY A 159 -27.06 17.31 2.02
CA GLY A 159 -25.94 16.85 2.82
C GLY A 159 -24.68 17.59 2.38
N SER A 160 -24.12 18.39 3.28
CA SER A 160 -22.86 19.12 3.14
C SER A 160 -21.71 18.19 2.75
N ALA A 161 -21.40 18.10 1.45
CA ALA A 161 -20.12 17.59 0.99
C ALA A 161 -19.06 18.65 1.34
N GLY A 162 -18.26 18.36 2.37
CA GLY A 162 -17.11 19.16 2.75
C GLY A 162 -16.14 19.23 1.58
N ASP A 163 -16.06 20.41 0.97
CA ASP A 163 -15.16 20.73 -0.11
C ASP A 163 -13.74 20.93 0.47
N CYS A 164 -13.03 19.81 0.70
CA CYS A 164 -11.71 19.79 1.34
C CYS A 164 -10.56 20.20 0.40
N CYS A 165 -10.82 20.50 -0.88
CA CYS A 165 -9.75 20.66 -1.88
C CYS A 165 -9.83 21.94 -2.72
N VAL A 166 -10.61 22.95 -2.32
CA VAL A 166 -10.56 24.27 -2.98
C VAL A 166 -9.70 25.25 -2.17
N PRO A 167 -8.53 25.69 -2.66
CA PRO A 167 -7.76 26.73 -2.00
C PRO A 167 -8.53 28.06 -2.05
N LYS A 168 -8.80 28.64 -0.88
CA LYS A 168 -9.37 29.99 -0.77
C LYS A 168 -8.34 31.01 -1.25
N LYS A 169 -8.72 31.81 -2.26
CA LYS A 169 -7.91 32.94 -2.72
C LYS A 169 -7.86 34.01 -1.60
N LYS A 170 -6.67 34.56 -1.39
CA LYS A 170 -6.38 35.64 -0.41
C LYS A 170 -7.18 36.90 -0.69
#